data_AF-A0A9D8N314-F1
#
_entry.id   AF-A0A9D8N314-F1
#
_cell.length_a   1.000
_cell.length_b   1.000
_cell.length_c   1.000
_cell.angle_alpha   90.00
_cell.angle_beta   90.00
_cell.angle_gamma   90.00
#
_symmetry.space_group_name_H-M   'P 1'
#
loop_
_entity.id
_entity.type
_entity.pdbx_description
1 polymer ?
#
loop_
_entity_poly.entity_id
_entity_poly.type
_entity_poly.pdbx_seq_one_letter_code
_entity_poly.pdbx_strand_id
1 'polypeptide(L)'
;MKNRILPAMTRCFAMLLCCFFAMNVQTMQAQVPYLEYNASTNSFDSKIAASCTSITNATTEMGSDNTETWYVVDGYVTNTNRIRVKGTVHLILVDGRNLNATSGIYVPSGTRLIIHGQTNGTGQLTANGRSGGHSGIGGNEHESSAMGNITIHGGKVTATGWNGGAGIGSGHNGVASTITIHGGQITATGGACGSSGAGAGIGSGYSQDNGTIIITGGKVTANGAIQGGQWSAGIGAGSHGNYGGGGGTITITGGQINATGGGNNNGIGYGWGGGGGNVTLSCSRGSDYITSIKYGASTVRVANGKSLYNGTELLSGTISDFSKIDGKTLRAALGITLLTGATVSGTDVFTQGDGACAISGTTVTLGHGSVPAGYDNPFVGYSVKDANNNDIAVTQSGSTYTFVMPDNDVTVKAMWTLIAYNITYSGVENATFATANPTIYNVESDDITLVNPTREGFYFVGWTGADISGSSTHVTIPTGSMGNRSYTAT
;
A
#
# COMPACT_ATOMS: atom_id res chain seq x y z
N MET A 1 -64.79 11.17 48.38
CA MET A 1 -63.34 10.90 48.50
C MET A 1 -63.14 9.55 49.18
N LYS A 2 -61.98 8.91 48.95
CA LYS A 2 -61.39 7.75 49.67
C LYS A 2 -62.08 6.37 49.58
N ASN A 3 -61.21 5.39 49.29
CA ASN A 3 -61.22 3.95 49.65
C ASN A 3 -62.35 3.05 49.10
N ARG A 4 -62.07 2.08 48.21
CA ARG A 4 -61.24 0.84 48.34
C ARG A 4 -61.94 -0.27 49.12
N ILE A 5 -62.13 -1.43 48.45
CA ILE A 5 -61.75 -2.79 48.90
C ILE A 5 -61.87 -3.74 47.68
N LEU A 6 -60.94 -4.70 47.56
CA LEU A 6 -61.07 -5.91 46.74
C LEU A 6 -61.05 -7.13 47.69
N PRO A 7 -61.74 -8.22 47.34
CA PRO A 7 -61.33 -9.58 47.66
C PRO A 7 -60.97 -10.40 46.38
N ALA A 8 -60.42 -11.60 46.56
CA ALA A 8 -59.89 -12.47 45.49
C ALA A 8 -60.22 -13.98 45.74
N MET A 9 -59.62 -14.90 44.96
CA MET A 9 -59.76 -16.39 44.98
C MET A 9 -61.02 -16.93 44.22
N THR A 10 -61.17 -18.16 43.67
CA THR A 10 -60.35 -19.38 43.37
C THR A 10 -61.30 -20.41 42.66
N ARG A 11 -60.99 -21.39 41.78
CA ARG A 11 -59.78 -21.99 41.14
C ARG A 11 -60.19 -22.81 39.88
N CYS A 12 -59.22 -23.15 39.01
CA CYS A 12 -59.17 -24.38 38.15
C CYS A 12 -60.22 -24.59 37.02
N PHE A 13 -60.04 -25.51 36.04
CA PHE A 13 -58.83 -25.95 35.27
C PHE A 13 -59.25 -26.87 34.08
N ALA A 14 -58.97 -26.49 32.83
CA ALA A 14 -58.91 -27.37 31.62
C ALA A 14 -58.28 -26.58 30.46
N MET A 15 -57.00 -26.78 30.10
CA MET A 15 -56.46 -27.88 29.27
C MET A 15 -56.89 -27.79 27.79
N LEU A 16 -56.15 -26.99 27.01
CA LEU A 16 -56.14 -27.02 25.54
C LEU A 16 -54.72 -27.42 25.06
N LEU A 17 -54.64 -28.15 23.96
CA LEU A 17 -53.45 -28.92 23.57
C LEU A 17 -52.31 -28.06 23.00
N CYS A 18 -51.07 -28.34 23.40
CA CYS A 18 -49.88 -27.64 22.90
C CYS A 18 -49.52 -28.04 21.46
N CYS A 19 -49.66 -27.10 20.53
CA CYS A 19 -48.95 -27.12 19.25
C CYS A 19 -47.98 -25.93 19.19
N PHE A 20 -46.95 -25.95 20.03
CA PHE A 20 -45.82 -25.02 19.93
C PHE A 20 -45.06 -25.32 18.64
N PHE A 21 -45.36 -24.57 17.57
CA PHE A 21 -44.44 -24.45 16.45
C PHE A 21 -43.23 -23.67 16.97
N ALA A 22 -42.19 -24.40 17.37
CA ALA A 22 -40.89 -23.84 17.66
C ALA A 22 -40.28 -23.34 16.33
N MET A 23 -40.68 -22.14 15.91
CA MET A 23 -39.90 -21.38 14.94
C MET A 23 -38.52 -21.21 15.54
N ASN A 24 -37.56 -21.96 15.01
CA ASN A 24 -36.14 -21.76 15.32
C ASN A 24 -35.77 -20.37 14.81
N VAL A 25 -35.90 -19.37 15.68
CA VAL A 25 -35.23 -18.08 15.53
C VAL A 25 -33.74 -18.37 15.76
N GLN A 26 -33.10 -18.94 14.73
CA GLN A 26 -31.66 -18.83 14.58
C GLN A 26 -31.38 -17.34 14.56
N THR A 27 -30.83 -16.84 15.67
CA THR A 27 -30.32 -15.48 15.74
C THR A 27 -29.28 -15.35 14.64
N MET A 28 -29.60 -14.61 13.57
CA MET A 28 -28.62 -14.30 12.56
C MET A 28 -27.49 -13.53 13.25
N GLN A 29 -26.36 -14.22 13.47
CA GLN A 29 -25.18 -13.58 14.00
C GLN A 29 -24.78 -12.52 12.97
N ALA A 30 -24.64 -11.28 13.42
CA ALA A 30 -24.50 -10.15 12.50
C ALA A 30 -23.25 -10.35 11.65
N GLN A 31 -23.44 -10.47 10.33
CA GLN A 31 -22.35 -10.51 9.37
C GLN A 31 -21.62 -9.17 9.41
N VAL A 32 -20.36 -9.18 9.85
CA VAL A 32 -19.59 -7.95 10.04
C VAL A 32 -18.69 -7.73 8.83
N PRO A 33 -18.92 -6.71 7.99
CA PRO A 33 -17.99 -6.39 6.91
C PRO A 33 -16.69 -5.81 7.50
N TYR A 34 -15.57 -6.05 6.83
CA TYR A 34 -14.25 -5.56 7.22
C TYR A 34 -13.32 -5.41 6.00
N LEU A 35 -12.20 -4.69 6.18
CA LEU A 35 -11.13 -4.60 5.20
C LEU A 35 -9.91 -5.43 5.61
N GLU A 36 -9.30 -6.10 4.64
CA GLU A 36 -8.08 -6.89 4.80
C GLU A 36 -7.10 -6.57 3.67
N TYR A 37 -5.79 -6.52 3.99
CA TYR A 37 -4.78 -6.21 2.98
C TYR A 37 -4.36 -7.48 2.23
N ASN A 38 -4.44 -7.41 0.91
CA ASN A 38 -4.04 -8.47 0.00
C ASN A 38 -2.65 -8.17 -0.57
N ALA A 39 -1.66 -8.93 -0.11
CA ALA A 39 -0.25 -8.75 -0.51
C ALA A 39 0.04 -9.14 -1.97
N SER A 40 -0.83 -9.92 -2.62
CA SER A 40 -0.65 -10.33 -4.03
C SER A 40 -1.04 -9.25 -5.04
N THR A 41 -1.98 -8.39 -4.65
CA THR A 41 -2.54 -7.29 -5.46
C THR A 41 -2.12 -5.90 -4.95
N ASN A 42 -1.46 -5.82 -3.79
CA ASN A 42 -1.13 -4.58 -3.08
C ASN A 42 -2.38 -3.70 -2.83
N SER A 43 -3.51 -4.35 -2.50
CA SER A 43 -4.83 -3.73 -2.36
C SER A 43 -5.51 -4.08 -1.03
N PHE A 44 -6.67 -3.48 -0.78
CA PHE A 44 -7.57 -3.90 0.29
C PHE A 44 -8.78 -4.62 -0.28
N ASP A 45 -9.02 -5.83 0.20
CA ASP A 45 -10.20 -6.62 -0.12
C ASP A 45 -11.29 -6.33 0.91
N SER A 46 -12.53 -6.17 0.44
CA SER A 46 -13.71 -6.14 1.34
C SER A 46 -14.18 -7.56 1.61
N LYS A 47 -14.27 -7.92 2.88
CA LYS A 47 -14.61 -9.27 3.36
C LYS A 47 -15.70 -9.21 4.43
N ILE A 48 -16.31 -10.36 4.74
CA ILE A 48 -17.41 -10.47 5.71
C ILE A 48 -17.06 -11.57 6.71
N ALA A 49 -17.03 -11.22 7.99
CA ALA A 49 -16.92 -12.20 9.08
C ALA A 49 -18.30 -12.79 9.36
N ALA A 50 -18.43 -14.11 9.24
CA ALA A 50 -19.70 -14.82 9.40
C ALA A 50 -20.19 -14.87 10.86
N SER A 51 -19.26 -14.76 11.82
CA SER A 51 -19.53 -14.85 13.26
C SER A 51 -18.51 -14.03 14.03
N CYS A 52 -18.95 -13.15 14.94
CA CYS A 52 -18.08 -12.39 15.83
C CYS A 52 -18.62 -12.37 17.27
N THR A 53 -17.72 -12.20 18.24
CA THR A 53 -18.05 -11.96 19.66
C THR A 53 -17.92 -10.47 19.97
N SER A 54 -18.98 -9.83 20.46
CA SER A 54 -18.95 -8.41 20.84
C SER A 54 -18.05 -8.16 22.05
N ILE A 55 -17.19 -7.15 21.98
CA ILE A 55 -16.38 -6.70 23.12
C ILE A 55 -17.26 -5.96 24.13
N THR A 56 -17.06 -6.21 25.42
CA THR A 56 -17.78 -5.55 26.51
C THR A 56 -16.81 -4.89 27.50
N ASN A 57 -17.34 -4.15 28.49
CA ASN A 57 -16.55 -3.65 29.61
C ASN A 57 -16.02 -4.78 30.54
N ALA A 58 -16.64 -5.96 30.50
CA ALA A 58 -16.27 -7.13 31.30
C ALA A 58 -15.25 -8.07 30.60
N THR A 59 -14.96 -7.87 29.30
CA THR A 59 -14.00 -8.70 28.56
C THR A 59 -12.61 -8.63 29.20
N THR A 60 -12.06 -9.77 29.59
CA THR A 60 -10.69 -9.92 30.15
C THR A 60 -9.74 -10.62 29.19
N GLU A 61 -10.25 -11.56 28.39
CA GLU A 61 -9.50 -12.28 27.36
C GLU A 61 -10.25 -12.25 26.02
N MET A 62 -9.52 -12.38 24.91
CA MET A 62 -10.01 -12.59 23.55
C MET A 62 -9.35 -13.84 22.98
N GLY A 63 -10.15 -14.73 22.41
CA GLY A 63 -9.71 -15.91 21.67
C GLY A 63 -9.48 -17.16 22.52
N SER A 64 -8.77 -18.13 21.95
CA SER A 64 -8.47 -19.41 22.60
C SER A 64 -7.19 -20.02 22.01
N ASP A 65 -6.49 -20.81 22.82
CA ASP A 65 -5.14 -21.27 22.51
C ASP A 65 -5.09 -22.09 21.20
N ASN A 66 -4.18 -21.73 20.30
CA ASN A 66 -3.99 -22.32 18.97
C ASN A 66 -5.21 -22.24 18.01
N THR A 67 -6.20 -21.37 18.28
CA THR A 67 -7.38 -21.16 17.40
C THR A 67 -7.39 -19.78 16.76
N GLU A 68 -8.07 -19.64 15.61
CA GLU A 68 -8.45 -18.36 15.04
C GLU A 68 -9.84 -17.96 15.55
N THR A 69 -10.02 -16.71 15.95
CA THR A 69 -11.25 -16.21 16.59
C THR A 69 -11.56 -14.77 16.20
N TRP A 70 -12.84 -14.44 16.17
CA TRP A 70 -13.35 -13.18 15.62
C TRP A 70 -14.14 -12.38 16.66
N TYR A 71 -13.73 -11.13 16.86
CA TYR A 71 -14.30 -10.18 17.81
C TYR A 71 -14.69 -8.87 17.14
N VAL A 72 -15.71 -8.20 17.67
CA VAL A 72 -16.26 -6.96 17.10
C VAL A 72 -16.45 -5.87 18.16
N VAL A 73 -16.13 -4.64 17.78
CA VAL A 73 -16.44 -3.42 18.54
C VAL A 73 -17.66 -2.76 17.89
N ASP A 74 -18.84 -3.18 18.32
CA ASP A 74 -20.16 -2.81 17.76
C ASP A 74 -20.89 -1.71 18.55
N GLY A 75 -20.35 -1.30 19.70
CA GLY A 75 -20.90 -0.26 20.60
C GLY A 75 -19.90 0.81 21.03
N TYR A 76 -20.17 1.45 22.17
CA TYR A 76 -19.25 2.39 22.83
C TYR A 76 -18.77 1.77 24.14
N VAL A 77 -17.55 1.24 24.15
CA VAL A 77 -17.06 0.37 25.22
C VAL A 77 -15.90 1.01 25.94
N THR A 78 -16.02 1.26 27.23
CA THR A 78 -14.86 1.49 28.11
C THR A 78 -14.59 0.22 28.89
N ASN A 79 -13.41 -0.34 28.72
CA ASN A 79 -12.96 -1.57 29.37
C ASN A 79 -11.72 -1.26 30.22
N THR A 80 -11.74 -1.64 31.50
CA THR A 80 -10.68 -1.34 32.47
C THR A 80 -9.66 -2.45 32.66
N ASN A 81 -9.84 -3.58 31.99
CA ASN A 81 -8.98 -4.76 32.10
C ASN A 81 -7.78 -4.68 31.13
N ARG A 82 -6.71 -5.39 31.44
CA ARG A 82 -5.62 -5.68 30.50
C ARG A 82 -6.09 -6.82 29.60
N ILE A 83 -6.67 -6.51 28.45
CA ILE A 83 -7.35 -7.52 27.61
C ILE A 83 -6.31 -8.46 27.00
N ARG A 84 -6.31 -9.74 27.38
CA ARG A 84 -5.33 -10.74 26.90
C ARG A 84 -5.77 -11.38 25.59
N VAL A 85 -4.87 -11.44 24.61
CA VAL A 85 -5.06 -12.22 23.37
C VAL A 85 -4.62 -13.68 23.57
N LYS A 86 -5.37 -14.61 22.99
CA LYS A 86 -5.08 -16.05 22.95
C LYS A 86 -5.29 -16.60 21.53
N GLY A 87 -4.33 -17.38 21.03
CA GLY A 87 -4.34 -17.86 19.64
C GLY A 87 -4.18 -16.71 18.64
N THR A 88 -5.00 -16.71 17.58
CA THR A 88 -5.13 -15.61 16.62
C THR A 88 -6.49 -14.92 16.84
N VAL A 89 -6.46 -13.61 17.08
CA VAL A 89 -7.65 -12.78 17.28
C VAL A 89 -7.76 -11.76 16.16
N HIS A 90 -8.85 -11.83 15.41
CA HIS A 90 -9.31 -10.77 14.52
C HIS A 90 -10.25 -9.85 15.29
N LEU A 91 -9.96 -8.55 15.31
CA LEU A 91 -10.74 -7.51 15.99
C LEU A 91 -11.24 -6.49 14.96
N ILE A 92 -12.55 -6.49 14.68
CA ILE A 92 -13.17 -5.55 13.75
C ILE A 92 -13.65 -4.31 14.51
N LEU A 93 -13.16 -3.14 14.10
CA LEU A 93 -13.61 -1.83 14.55
C LEU A 93 -14.74 -1.34 13.61
N VAL A 94 -15.99 -1.42 14.07
CA VAL A 94 -17.17 -1.01 13.29
C VAL A 94 -17.20 0.52 13.14
N ASP A 95 -17.62 1.00 11.98
CA ASP A 95 -17.71 2.43 11.72
C ASP A 95 -18.62 3.17 12.73
N GLY A 96 -18.15 4.33 13.20
CA GLY A 96 -18.80 5.13 14.24
C GLY A 96 -18.73 4.57 15.67
N ARG A 97 -18.06 3.43 15.92
CA ARG A 97 -17.98 2.76 17.24
C ARG A 97 -16.62 2.95 17.91
N ASN A 98 -16.54 2.69 19.22
CA ASN A 98 -15.26 2.76 19.93
C ASN A 98 -15.03 1.71 21.03
N LEU A 99 -13.76 1.35 21.19
CA LEU A 99 -13.23 0.60 22.33
C LEU A 99 -12.14 1.44 23.00
N ASN A 100 -12.39 1.85 24.24
CA ASN A 100 -11.44 2.49 25.15
C ASN A 100 -10.94 1.45 26.15
N ALA A 101 -9.88 0.73 25.79
CA ALA A 101 -9.18 -0.21 26.65
C ALA A 101 -8.20 0.58 27.54
N THR A 102 -8.66 1.02 28.72
CA THR A 102 -7.92 1.95 29.59
C THR A 102 -6.72 1.32 30.31
N SER A 103 -6.55 0.00 30.21
CA SER A 103 -5.35 -0.74 30.60
C SER A 103 -4.64 -1.43 29.42
N GLY A 104 -5.10 -1.16 28.19
CA GLY A 104 -4.51 -1.65 26.95
C GLY A 104 -4.79 -3.12 26.62
N ILE A 105 -4.23 -3.58 25.50
CA ILE A 105 -4.39 -4.96 25.01
C ILE A 105 -3.05 -5.68 25.11
N TYR A 106 -3.04 -6.82 25.78
CA TYR A 106 -1.89 -7.70 25.96
C TYR A 106 -1.84 -8.77 24.87
N VAL A 107 -0.72 -8.85 24.14
CA VAL A 107 -0.48 -9.81 23.05
C VAL A 107 0.71 -10.72 23.43
N PRO A 108 0.48 -11.83 24.16
CA PRO A 108 1.54 -12.73 24.62
C PRO A 108 2.29 -13.43 23.48
N SER A 109 3.51 -13.90 23.78
CA SER A 109 4.33 -14.70 22.84
C SER A 109 3.54 -15.86 22.22
N GLY A 110 3.79 -16.13 20.94
CA GLY A 110 3.08 -17.15 20.16
C GLY A 110 1.65 -16.79 19.71
N THR A 111 1.09 -15.65 20.13
CA THR A 111 -0.24 -15.19 19.70
C THR A 111 -0.19 -14.15 18.58
N ARG A 112 -1.36 -13.85 17.99
CA ARG A 112 -1.54 -12.84 16.94
C ARG A 112 -2.75 -11.96 17.22
N LEU A 113 -2.58 -10.64 17.13
CA LEU A 113 -3.68 -9.67 17.10
C LEU A 113 -3.76 -9.01 15.73
N ILE A 114 -4.91 -9.12 15.08
CA ILE A 114 -5.17 -8.58 13.74
C ILE A 114 -6.34 -7.59 13.84
N ILE A 115 -6.07 -6.31 13.60
CA ILE A 115 -7.03 -5.21 13.76
C ILE A 115 -7.54 -4.78 12.39
N HIS A 116 -8.85 -4.86 12.18
CA HIS A 116 -9.52 -4.45 10.95
C HIS A 116 -10.39 -3.22 11.18
N GLY A 117 -10.52 -2.39 10.14
CA GLY A 117 -11.55 -1.35 10.05
C GLY A 117 -12.55 -1.65 8.96
N GLN A 118 -13.61 -0.85 8.91
CA GLN A 118 -14.57 -0.81 7.81
C GLN A 118 -14.23 0.31 6.80
N THR A 119 -14.99 0.39 5.72
CA THR A 119 -14.68 1.22 4.53
C THR A 119 -14.63 2.72 4.81
N ASN A 120 -15.31 3.24 5.83
CA ASN A 120 -15.22 4.66 6.19
C ASN A 120 -14.03 4.94 7.14
N GLY A 121 -13.38 3.90 7.68
CA GLY A 121 -12.18 3.98 8.52
C GLY A 121 -12.38 4.62 9.90
N THR A 122 -13.63 4.84 10.32
CA THR A 122 -13.99 5.65 11.50
C THR A 122 -14.02 4.87 12.81
N GLY A 123 -14.15 3.55 12.76
CA GLY A 123 -14.16 2.69 13.96
C GLY A 123 -12.88 2.83 14.78
N GLN A 124 -13.02 3.10 16.08
CA GLN A 124 -11.91 3.57 16.93
C GLN A 124 -11.48 2.55 17.99
N LEU A 125 -10.16 2.36 18.13
CA LEU A 125 -9.52 1.77 19.29
C LEU A 125 -8.69 2.83 20.00
N THR A 126 -8.83 2.91 21.32
CA THR A 126 -7.94 3.67 22.21
C THR A 126 -7.44 2.74 23.30
N ALA A 127 -6.13 2.51 23.36
CA ALA A 127 -5.52 1.47 24.17
C ALA A 127 -4.33 2.05 24.95
N ASN A 128 -4.48 2.17 26.27
CA ASN A 128 -3.49 2.86 27.12
C ASN A 128 -2.90 1.89 28.16
N GLY A 129 -1.58 1.78 28.20
CA GLY A 129 -0.89 1.16 29.33
C GLY A 129 -1.18 1.95 30.61
N ARG A 130 -1.40 1.25 31.73
CA ARG A 130 -1.89 1.85 32.99
C ARG A 130 -1.05 1.55 34.24
N SER A 131 -0.19 0.55 34.15
CA SER A 131 0.64 0.03 35.24
C SER A 131 1.79 -0.79 34.66
N GLY A 132 2.73 -1.20 35.52
CA GLY A 132 3.68 -2.28 35.26
C GLY A 132 4.30 -2.27 33.86
N GLY A 133 4.98 -1.18 33.50
CA GLY A 133 5.67 -0.99 32.22
C GLY A 133 4.89 -1.31 30.94
N HIS A 134 3.56 -1.46 30.99
CA HIS A 134 2.76 -2.04 29.92
C HIS A 134 2.77 -1.17 28.65
N SER A 135 2.81 -1.85 27.50
CA SER A 135 2.49 -1.22 26.20
C SER A 135 1.03 -0.74 26.13
N GLY A 136 0.70 0.13 25.16
CA GLY A 136 -0.69 0.39 24.80
C GLY A 136 -1.35 -0.85 24.16
N ILE A 137 -0.69 -1.39 23.13
CA ILE A 137 -1.05 -2.66 22.48
C ILE A 137 0.22 -3.50 22.30
N GLY A 138 0.27 -4.71 22.88
CA GLY A 138 1.41 -5.64 22.76
C GLY A 138 1.87 -6.21 24.10
N GLY A 139 3.18 -6.19 24.38
CA GLY A 139 3.77 -6.84 25.55
C GLY A 139 3.50 -6.15 26.90
N ASN A 140 3.70 -6.89 27.99
CA ASN A 140 3.75 -6.40 29.37
C ASN A 140 5.20 -6.09 29.80
N GLU A 141 5.43 -5.71 31.06
CA GLU A 141 6.80 -5.53 31.57
C GLU A 141 7.55 -6.84 31.78
N HIS A 142 8.89 -6.76 31.69
CA HIS A 142 9.84 -7.81 32.04
C HIS A 142 9.64 -9.16 31.31
N GLU A 143 8.88 -9.18 30.21
CA GLU A 143 8.65 -10.39 29.41
C GLU A 143 9.92 -10.81 28.65
N SER A 144 10.57 -11.86 29.14
CA SER A 144 11.81 -12.41 28.55
C SER A 144 11.60 -13.08 27.18
N SER A 145 10.34 -13.30 26.77
CA SER A 145 9.96 -13.77 25.44
C SER A 145 9.44 -12.62 24.61
N ALA A 146 9.74 -12.61 23.31
CA ALA A 146 9.16 -11.63 22.40
C ALA A 146 7.63 -11.72 22.39
N MET A 147 6.95 -10.58 22.36
CA MET A 147 5.49 -10.50 22.33
C MET A 147 4.87 -11.24 21.12
N GLY A 148 3.55 -11.42 21.09
CA GLY A 148 2.85 -11.89 19.90
C GLY A 148 2.88 -10.87 18.76
N ASN A 149 2.52 -11.31 17.56
CA ASN A 149 2.54 -10.46 16.37
C ASN A 149 1.32 -9.53 16.34
N ILE A 150 1.52 -8.30 15.87
CA ILE A 150 0.46 -7.30 15.70
C ILE A 150 0.33 -6.97 14.21
N THR A 151 -0.86 -7.05 13.66
CA THR A 151 -1.17 -6.65 12.28
C THR A 151 -2.34 -5.65 12.30
N ILE A 152 -2.21 -4.53 11.57
CA ILE A 152 -3.27 -3.51 11.49
C ILE A 152 -3.61 -3.23 10.02
N HIS A 153 -4.84 -3.58 9.65
CA HIS A 153 -5.41 -3.35 8.32
C HIS A 153 -6.19 -2.03 8.25
N GLY A 154 -6.85 -1.60 9.32
CA GLY A 154 -7.68 -0.39 9.26
C GLY A 154 -8.21 0.11 10.61
N GLY A 155 -9.09 1.12 10.51
CA GLY A 155 -9.68 1.82 11.65
C GLY A 155 -8.78 2.92 12.21
N LYS A 156 -9.25 3.58 13.27
CA LYS A 156 -8.54 4.65 13.97
C LYS A 156 -7.96 4.10 15.28
N VAL A 157 -6.66 3.79 15.29
CA VAL A 157 -5.97 3.21 16.44
C VAL A 157 -5.14 4.28 17.15
N THR A 158 -5.45 4.54 18.41
CA THR A 158 -4.64 5.40 19.30
C THR A 158 -4.08 4.54 20.43
N ALA A 159 -2.77 4.46 20.57
CA ALA A 159 -2.13 3.59 21.55
C ALA A 159 -1.03 4.33 22.32
N THR A 160 -1.07 4.23 23.65
CA THR A 160 -0.14 4.94 24.55
C THR A 160 0.52 3.96 25.51
N GLY A 161 1.84 3.93 25.56
CA GLY A 161 2.59 3.14 26.54
C GLY A 161 2.54 3.73 27.94
N TRP A 162 2.64 2.88 28.97
CA TRP A 162 2.96 3.29 30.34
C TRP A 162 4.48 3.36 30.54
N ASN A 163 4.95 3.63 31.76
CA ASN A 163 6.35 3.88 32.13
C ASN A 163 7.40 2.98 31.42
N GLY A 164 7.98 3.45 30.31
CA GLY A 164 8.99 2.73 29.53
C GLY A 164 8.45 1.66 28.57
N GLY A 165 7.13 1.47 28.45
CA GLY A 165 6.48 0.63 27.45
C GLY A 165 6.22 1.37 26.13
N ALA A 166 6.12 0.61 25.03
CA ALA A 166 5.82 1.18 23.72
C ALA A 166 4.34 1.57 23.56
N GLY A 167 4.04 2.49 22.63
CA GLY A 167 2.66 2.77 22.21
C GLY A 167 2.01 1.52 21.60
N ILE A 168 2.60 1.05 20.50
CA ILE A 168 2.33 -0.27 19.91
C ILE A 168 3.62 -1.07 19.93
N GLY A 169 3.64 -2.21 20.63
CA GLY A 169 4.81 -3.07 20.73
C GLY A 169 5.07 -3.60 22.15
N SER A 170 6.33 -3.78 22.52
CA SER A 170 6.65 -4.42 23.81
C SER A 170 6.48 -3.48 25.01
N GLY A 171 6.30 -4.05 26.19
CA GLY A 171 6.43 -3.31 27.43
C GLY A 171 7.89 -3.08 27.81
N HIS A 172 8.08 -2.36 28.92
CA HIS A 172 9.36 -2.11 29.57
C HIS A 172 10.15 -3.42 29.79
N ASN A 173 11.42 -3.52 29.36
CA ASN A 173 12.23 -4.75 29.40
C ASN A 173 11.64 -5.97 28.65
N GLY A 174 10.59 -5.81 27.84
CA GLY A 174 10.04 -6.86 26.96
C GLY A 174 10.56 -6.75 25.53
N VAL A 175 10.75 -7.88 24.85
CA VAL A 175 11.26 -7.88 23.45
C VAL A 175 10.12 -7.65 22.44
N ALA A 176 10.33 -6.77 21.47
CA ALA A 176 9.36 -6.52 20.41
C ALA A 176 9.44 -7.62 19.33
N SER A 177 8.27 -8.06 18.84
CA SER A 177 8.15 -9.06 17.77
C SER A 177 7.80 -8.39 16.43
N THR A 178 7.05 -9.07 15.56
CA THR A 178 6.61 -8.48 14.28
C THR A 178 5.42 -7.55 14.48
N ILE A 179 5.58 -6.29 14.08
CA ILE A 179 4.51 -5.29 13.96
C ILE A 179 4.32 -4.98 12.49
N THR A 180 3.11 -5.14 11.98
CA THR A 180 2.77 -4.89 10.57
C THR A 180 1.60 -3.91 10.46
N ILE A 181 1.77 -2.84 9.69
CA ILE A 181 0.73 -1.84 9.41
C ILE A 181 0.53 -1.77 7.89
N HIS A 182 -0.70 -2.01 7.47
CA HIS A 182 -1.13 -1.89 6.07
C HIS A 182 -2.04 -0.68 5.86
N GLY A 183 -2.77 -0.23 6.88
CA GLY A 183 -3.79 0.80 6.73
C GLY A 183 -4.29 1.36 8.05
N GLY A 184 -5.32 2.20 7.97
CA GLY A 184 -5.91 2.91 9.10
C GLY A 184 -5.25 4.24 9.44
N GLN A 185 -5.80 4.93 10.44
CA GLN A 185 -5.19 6.11 11.07
C GLN A 185 -4.59 5.69 12.41
N ILE A 186 -3.26 5.65 12.48
CA ILE A 186 -2.50 5.17 13.63
C ILE A 186 -1.86 6.35 14.36
N THR A 187 -2.03 6.42 15.67
CA THR A 187 -1.34 7.38 16.55
C THR A 187 -0.78 6.63 17.75
N ALA A 188 0.54 6.43 17.75
CA ALA A 188 1.22 5.58 18.71
C ALA A 188 2.25 6.39 19.49
N THR A 189 2.14 6.43 20.81
CA THR A 189 2.98 7.26 21.69
C THR A 189 3.61 6.39 22.77
N GLY A 190 4.93 6.42 22.88
CA GLY A 190 5.65 5.71 23.92
C GLY A 190 5.43 6.31 25.31
N GLY A 191 5.62 5.49 26.36
CA GLY A 191 5.48 5.95 27.74
C GLY A 191 6.78 6.44 28.36
N ALA A 192 6.71 7.59 29.04
CA ALA A 192 7.75 8.14 29.91
C ALA A 192 7.59 7.61 31.35
N CYS A 193 8.67 7.45 32.10
CA CYS A 193 8.78 6.44 33.17
C CYS A 193 9.15 6.91 34.58
N GLY A 194 9.38 8.20 34.80
CA GLY A 194 10.00 8.71 36.03
C GLY A 194 11.53 8.56 36.04
N SER A 195 12.06 7.33 36.07
CA SER A 195 13.48 7.05 36.35
C SER A 195 14.13 5.89 35.57
N SER A 196 13.41 5.24 34.65
CA SER A 196 13.81 3.95 34.06
C SER A 196 13.34 3.77 32.60
N GLY A 197 13.78 4.63 31.69
CA GLY A 197 13.62 4.42 30.24
C GLY A 197 12.44 5.06 29.51
N ALA A 198 12.69 5.57 28.30
CA ALA A 198 11.65 5.92 27.35
C ALA A 198 11.30 4.72 26.44
N GLY A 199 10.02 4.38 26.32
CA GLY A 199 9.54 3.42 25.31
C GLY A 199 9.25 4.09 23.97
N ALA A 200 9.32 3.34 22.86
CA ALA A 200 9.08 3.86 21.51
C ALA A 200 7.60 4.15 21.21
N GLY A 201 7.31 4.95 20.18
CA GLY A 201 5.95 5.08 19.64
C GLY A 201 5.44 3.73 19.09
N ILE A 202 6.19 3.15 18.15
CA ILE A 202 5.98 1.82 17.59
C ILE A 202 7.29 1.02 17.69
N GLY A 203 7.29 -0.15 18.34
CA GLY A 203 8.45 -1.04 18.46
C GLY A 203 8.76 -1.47 19.89
N SER A 204 9.98 -1.25 20.40
CA SER A 204 10.36 -1.73 21.74
C SER A 204 10.13 -0.73 22.88
N GLY A 205 9.87 -1.27 24.08
CA GLY A 205 10.01 -0.55 25.34
C GLY A 205 11.48 -0.33 25.74
N TYR A 206 11.71 0.06 26.99
CA TYR A 206 13.05 0.26 27.55
C TYR A 206 13.92 -0.99 27.48
N SER A 207 15.22 -0.79 27.19
CA SER A 207 16.32 -1.75 27.33
C SER A 207 16.12 -3.11 26.65
N GLN A 208 15.43 -3.14 25.51
CA GLN A 208 15.38 -4.32 24.64
C GLN A 208 15.50 -3.97 23.17
N ASP A 209 16.05 -4.90 22.40
CA ASP A 209 16.10 -4.85 20.95
C ASP A 209 14.70 -4.67 20.36
N ASN A 210 14.62 -3.83 19.32
CA ASN A 210 13.43 -3.79 18.47
C ASN A 210 13.41 -5.02 17.53
N GLY A 211 12.22 -5.53 17.29
CA GLY A 211 11.97 -6.67 16.41
C GLY A 211 11.91 -6.26 14.94
N THR A 212 10.82 -6.65 14.26
CA THR A 212 10.59 -6.32 12.85
C THR A 212 9.36 -5.43 12.73
N ILE A 213 9.53 -4.22 12.20
CA ILE A 213 8.44 -3.28 11.91
C ILE A 213 8.29 -3.17 10.39
N ILE A 214 7.08 -3.44 9.91
CA ILE A 214 6.72 -3.37 8.49
C ILE A 214 5.55 -2.39 8.34
N ILE A 215 5.72 -1.33 7.55
CA ILE A 215 4.66 -0.38 7.23
C ILE A 215 4.53 -0.28 5.71
N THR A 216 3.39 -0.69 5.19
CA THR A 216 3.09 -0.71 3.75
C THR A 216 2.06 0.34 3.35
N GLY A 217 1.35 0.93 4.33
CA GLY A 217 0.31 1.92 4.10
C GLY A 217 -0.29 2.47 5.40
N GLY A 218 -1.36 3.24 5.27
CA GLY A 218 -2.03 3.94 6.38
C GLY A 218 -1.42 5.31 6.70
N LYS A 219 -2.09 6.05 7.59
CA LYS A 219 -1.63 7.36 8.10
C LYS A 219 -1.09 7.17 9.51
N VAL A 220 0.22 7.20 9.67
CA VAL A 220 0.91 6.83 10.91
C VAL A 220 1.58 8.05 11.53
N THR A 221 1.25 8.33 12.79
CA THR A 221 1.96 9.28 13.65
C THR A 221 2.55 8.51 14.83
N ALA A 222 3.87 8.52 14.95
CA ALA A 222 4.60 7.68 15.90
C ALA A 222 5.59 8.53 16.73
N ASN A 223 5.34 8.63 18.03
CA ASN A 223 6.00 9.55 18.95
C ASN A 223 6.77 8.81 20.04
N GLY A 224 8.08 9.00 20.12
CA GLY A 224 8.90 8.50 21.21
C GLY A 224 8.73 9.30 22.51
N ALA A 225 8.70 8.61 23.65
CA ALA A 225 8.75 9.23 24.97
C ALA A 225 10.07 9.98 25.26
N ILE A 226 10.00 10.88 26.24
CA ILE A 226 11.10 11.70 26.78
C ILE A 226 11.12 11.53 28.30
N GLN A 227 12.26 11.17 28.90
CA GLN A 227 12.43 11.19 30.36
C GLN A 227 13.88 11.49 30.75
N GLY A 228 14.14 12.59 31.47
CA GLY A 228 15.39 12.76 32.23
C GLY A 228 16.71 12.64 31.45
N GLY A 229 16.74 12.99 30.16
CA GLY A 229 17.89 12.80 29.27
C GLY A 229 17.93 11.46 28.52
N GLN A 230 16.95 10.58 28.75
CA GLN A 230 16.71 9.37 27.98
C GLN A 230 15.63 9.64 26.92
N TRP A 231 15.90 9.14 25.71
CA TRP A 231 15.08 9.40 24.52
C TRP A 231 14.83 8.10 23.76
N SER A 232 13.64 7.95 23.18
CA SER A 232 13.26 6.78 22.37
C SER A 232 13.03 7.15 20.92
N ALA A 233 12.88 6.15 20.05
CA ALA A 233 12.46 6.37 18.67
C ALA A 233 10.95 6.59 18.54
N GLY A 234 10.53 7.29 17.49
CA GLY A 234 9.13 7.30 17.06
C GLY A 234 8.73 5.91 16.55
N ILE A 235 9.50 5.38 15.60
CA ILE A 235 9.38 4.02 15.07
C ILE A 235 10.73 3.31 15.25
N GLY A 236 10.74 2.19 15.98
CA GLY A 236 11.94 1.43 16.28
C GLY A 236 12.10 1.18 17.78
N ALA A 237 13.28 1.43 18.32
CA ALA A 237 13.60 1.01 19.68
C ALA A 237 13.37 2.07 20.76
N GLY A 238 13.08 1.62 21.97
CA GLY A 238 13.16 2.44 23.18
C GLY A 238 14.59 2.91 23.47
N SER A 239 14.80 3.65 24.56
CA SER A 239 16.14 3.91 25.09
C SER A 239 16.74 2.65 25.75
N HIS A 240 18.06 2.52 25.82
CA HIS A 240 18.76 1.34 26.37
C HIS A 240 19.69 1.62 27.56
N GLY A 241 19.78 2.86 28.04
CA GLY A 241 20.74 3.18 29.10
C GLY A 241 22.17 2.92 28.64
N ASN A 242 22.94 2.20 29.46
CA ASN A 242 24.29 1.73 29.11
C ASN A 242 24.28 0.27 28.59
N TYR A 243 23.13 -0.36 28.42
CA TYR A 243 23.02 -1.80 28.16
C TYR A 243 23.25 -2.17 26.69
N GLY A 244 23.02 -1.23 25.77
CA GLY A 244 23.15 -1.43 24.33
C GLY A 244 22.01 -2.27 23.75
N GLY A 245 21.39 -1.80 22.66
CA GLY A 245 20.35 -2.57 21.98
C GLY A 245 20.01 -2.05 20.59
N GLY A 246 19.48 -2.95 19.77
CA GLY A 246 19.30 -2.79 18.34
C GLY A 246 18.08 -1.97 17.95
N GLY A 247 18.24 -1.10 16.94
CA GLY A 247 17.14 -0.47 16.20
C GLY A 247 16.20 -1.44 15.46
N GLY A 248 16.54 -2.74 15.42
CA GLY A 248 15.76 -3.79 14.78
C GLY A 248 15.78 -3.72 13.26
N THR A 249 14.80 -4.37 12.62
CA THR A 249 14.55 -4.24 11.18
C THR A 249 13.31 -3.39 10.96
N ILE A 250 13.45 -2.28 10.25
CA ILE A 250 12.34 -1.37 9.93
C ILE A 250 12.23 -1.28 8.41
N THR A 251 11.06 -1.63 7.88
CA THR A 251 10.73 -1.55 6.46
C THR A 251 9.50 -0.69 6.28
N ILE A 252 9.63 0.42 5.54
CA ILE A 252 8.53 1.32 5.21
C ILE A 252 8.46 1.42 3.69
N THR A 253 7.35 1.03 3.07
CA THR A 253 7.18 1.00 1.60
C THR A 253 6.00 1.81 1.09
N GLY A 254 5.22 2.43 1.97
CA GLY A 254 4.09 3.29 1.63
C GLY A 254 3.40 3.86 2.87
N GLY A 255 2.36 4.67 2.64
CA GLY A 255 1.62 5.38 3.68
C GLY A 255 2.11 6.80 3.96
N GLN A 256 1.42 7.46 4.88
CA GLN A 256 1.66 8.84 5.30
C GLN A 256 2.27 8.86 6.69
N ILE A 257 3.59 8.82 6.77
CA ILE A 257 4.34 8.52 7.98
C ILE A 257 4.97 9.78 8.56
N ASN A 258 4.70 10.03 9.85
CA ASN A 258 5.29 11.10 10.64
C ASN A 258 5.90 10.48 11.90
N ALA A 259 7.23 10.46 11.98
CA ALA A 259 7.98 9.81 13.04
C ALA A 259 8.81 10.83 13.84
N THR A 260 8.51 10.95 15.14
CA THR A 260 9.11 11.94 16.04
C THR A 260 9.78 11.23 17.19
N GLY A 261 11.10 11.29 17.25
CA GLY A 261 11.88 10.77 18.38
C GLY A 261 11.72 11.66 19.60
N GLY A 262 11.82 11.06 20.79
CA GLY A 262 11.77 11.83 22.03
C GLY A 262 12.90 12.89 22.07
N GLY A 263 12.59 14.13 22.43
CA GLY A 263 13.60 15.16 22.73
C GLY A 263 14.57 15.46 21.58
N ASN A 264 14.11 15.38 20.33
CA ASN A 264 14.89 15.56 19.10
C ASN A 264 15.94 14.45 18.83
N ASN A 265 15.70 13.26 19.37
CA ASN A 265 16.36 12.00 19.00
C ASN A 265 15.82 11.44 17.66
N ASN A 266 16.33 10.28 17.23
CA ASN A 266 15.90 9.54 16.03
C ASN A 266 14.37 9.39 15.95
N GLY A 267 13.75 9.83 14.86
CA GLY A 267 12.35 9.54 14.57
C GLY A 267 12.17 8.08 14.14
N ILE A 268 13.11 7.55 13.35
CA ILE A 268 13.13 6.16 12.89
C ILE A 268 14.48 5.54 13.27
N GLY A 269 14.46 4.38 13.94
CA GLY A 269 15.66 3.61 14.30
C GLY A 269 15.83 3.34 15.81
N TYR A 270 17.05 3.44 16.34
CA TYR A 270 17.33 3.18 17.75
C TYR A 270 17.07 4.38 18.68
N GLY A 271 16.73 4.11 19.95
CA GLY A 271 16.69 5.11 21.01
C GLY A 271 18.06 5.40 21.65
N TRP A 272 18.10 6.32 22.60
CA TRP A 272 19.32 6.72 23.31
C TRP A 272 19.97 5.54 24.05
N GLY A 273 21.29 5.38 23.87
CA GLY A 273 22.05 4.23 24.36
C GLY A 273 21.97 2.99 23.46
N GLY A 274 21.11 3.02 22.44
CA GLY A 274 21.01 1.98 21.42
C GLY A 274 21.97 2.17 20.24
N GLY A 275 21.94 1.23 19.31
CA GLY A 275 22.72 1.21 18.08
C GLY A 275 22.16 0.20 17.08
N GLY A 276 22.98 -0.23 16.12
CA GLY A 276 22.61 -1.33 15.21
C GLY A 276 21.42 -1.03 14.30
N GLY A 277 20.79 -2.10 13.82
CA GLY A 277 19.52 -2.05 13.07
C GLY A 277 19.64 -1.65 11.60
N ASN A 278 18.59 -1.95 10.83
CA ASN A 278 18.52 -1.73 9.38
C ASN A 278 17.18 -1.09 9.01
N VAL A 279 17.22 -0.01 8.23
CA VAL A 279 16.04 0.74 7.78
C VAL A 279 15.97 0.72 6.25
N THR A 280 14.91 0.14 5.70
CA THR A 280 14.61 0.18 4.26
C THR A 280 13.39 1.07 4.01
N LEU A 281 13.54 2.05 3.12
CA LEU A 281 12.55 3.09 2.82
C LEU A 281 12.12 3.03 1.35
N SER A 282 10.84 3.20 1.09
CA SER A 282 10.29 3.56 -0.22
C SER A 282 8.88 4.11 -0.05
N CYS A 283 8.38 4.76 -1.10
CA CYS A 283 6.99 5.18 -1.24
C CYS A 283 6.47 4.52 -2.52
N SER A 284 5.23 4.02 -2.51
CA SER A 284 4.64 3.26 -3.62
C SER A 284 3.56 4.04 -4.38
N ARG A 285 3.11 5.16 -3.82
CA ARG A 285 2.09 6.06 -4.37
C ARG A 285 2.54 7.51 -4.20
N GLY A 286 2.05 8.42 -5.03
CA GLY A 286 2.29 9.87 -4.88
C GLY A 286 1.73 10.46 -3.57
N SER A 287 0.67 9.83 -3.05
CA SER A 287 0.03 10.13 -1.76
C SER A 287 0.90 9.79 -0.55
N ASP A 288 1.94 8.96 -0.72
CA ASP A 288 2.81 8.47 0.33
C ASP A 288 3.92 9.47 0.66
N TYR A 289 4.29 9.54 1.93
CA TYR A 289 5.48 10.27 2.36
C TYR A 289 6.03 9.70 3.67
N ILE A 290 7.34 9.89 3.87
CA ILE A 290 8.03 9.53 5.11
C ILE A 290 8.73 10.78 5.66
N THR A 291 8.16 11.37 6.70
CA THR A 291 8.79 12.43 7.48
C THR A 291 9.34 11.83 8.78
N SER A 292 10.65 11.98 9.01
CA SER A 292 11.29 11.62 10.27
C SER A 292 12.19 12.77 10.72
N ILE A 293 12.15 13.11 12.01
CA ILE A 293 12.99 14.22 12.51
C ILE A 293 14.49 13.91 12.42
N LYS A 294 14.87 12.63 12.55
CA LYS A 294 16.22 12.08 12.40
C LYS A 294 16.19 10.57 12.10
N TYR A 295 17.26 10.01 11.55
CA TYR A 295 17.45 8.56 11.40
C TYR A 295 18.63 8.04 12.22
N GLY A 296 18.47 6.86 12.84
CA GLY A 296 19.55 6.21 13.58
C GLY A 296 19.54 4.71 13.38
N ALA A 297 20.37 4.22 12.47
CA ALA A 297 20.55 2.79 12.19
C ALA A 297 21.95 2.51 11.62
N SER A 298 22.41 1.26 11.68
CA SER A 298 23.65 0.84 11.00
C SER A 298 23.53 0.87 9.48
N THR A 299 22.33 0.66 8.93
CA THR A 299 22.03 0.98 7.54
C THR A 299 20.71 1.73 7.41
N VAL A 300 20.69 2.77 6.60
CA VAL A 300 19.47 3.36 6.03
C VAL A 300 19.60 3.26 4.52
N ARG A 301 18.59 2.75 3.83
CA ARG A 301 18.62 2.57 2.37
C ARG A 301 17.26 2.77 1.75
N VAL A 302 17.25 3.21 0.49
CA VAL A 302 16.08 3.11 -0.37
C VAL A 302 15.94 1.67 -0.86
N ALA A 303 14.71 1.18 -1.03
CA ALA A 303 14.44 -0.15 -1.58
C ALA A 303 15.03 -0.33 -2.99
N ASN A 304 15.39 -1.57 -3.35
CA ASN A 304 15.97 -1.86 -4.67
C ASN A 304 14.97 -1.49 -5.78
N GLY A 305 15.44 -0.80 -6.82
CA GLY A 305 14.59 -0.36 -7.93
C GLY A 305 13.59 0.75 -7.57
N LYS A 306 13.79 1.46 -6.45
CA LYS A 306 13.00 2.63 -6.06
C LYS A 306 13.91 3.83 -5.79
N SER A 307 13.34 5.02 -5.98
CA SER A 307 13.96 6.32 -5.69
C SER A 307 13.03 7.13 -4.79
N LEU A 308 13.62 7.90 -3.87
CA LEU A 308 12.90 8.82 -2.98
C LEU A 308 13.40 10.25 -3.19
N TYR A 309 12.48 11.20 -3.30
CA TYR A 309 12.82 12.63 -3.37
C TYR A 309 12.81 13.25 -1.97
N ASN A 310 13.86 13.98 -1.61
CA ASN A 310 13.97 14.66 -0.32
C ASN A 310 13.58 16.17 -0.35
N GLY A 311 13.09 16.66 -1.49
CA GLY A 311 12.85 18.09 -1.73
C GLY A 311 14.06 18.85 -2.27
N THR A 312 15.09 18.16 -2.75
CA THR A 312 16.28 18.76 -3.41
C THR A 312 16.94 17.80 -4.41
N GLU A 313 17.04 16.52 -4.09
CA GLU A 313 17.67 15.48 -4.92
C GLU A 313 16.92 14.14 -4.83
N LEU A 314 17.17 13.26 -5.80
CA LEU A 314 16.76 11.85 -5.72
C LEU A 314 17.77 11.02 -4.94
N LEU A 315 17.25 10.20 -4.03
CA LEU A 315 18.00 9.24 -3.24
C LEU A 315 17.68 7.82 -3.73
N SER A 316 18.70 6.98 -3.85
CA SER A 316 18.59 5.55 -4.16
C SER A 316 19.71 4.77 -3.46
N GLY A 317 19.56 3.45 -3.33
CA GLY A 317 20.58 2.61 -2.67
C GLY A 317 20.80 2.95 -1.19
N THR A 318 22.00 2.72 -0.67
CA THR A 318 22.35 3.01 0.73
C THR A 318 22.63 4.49 0.93
N ILE A 319 21.97 5.10 1.93
CA ILE A 319 22.16 6.50 2.31
C ILE A 319 23.21 6.53 3.42
N SER A 320 24.40 7.04 3.11
CA SER A 320 25.52 7.19 4.07
C SER A 320 25.52 8.55 4.79
N ASP A 321 24.94 9.57 4.17
CA ASP A 321 24.79 10.92 4.73
C ASP A 321 23.33 11.14 5.12
N PHE A 322 23.05 11.07 6.43
CA PHE A 322 21.70 11.26 6.95
C PHE A 322 21.21 12.71 6.88
N SER A 323 22.06 13.71 6.64
CA SER A 323 21.62 15.11 6.47
C SER A 323 20.73 15.31 5.24
N LYS A 324 20.81 14.37 4.28
CA LYS A 324 19.92 14.25 3.12
C LYS A 324 18.49 13.82 3.46
N ILE A 325 18.23 13.31 4.67
CA ILE A 325 16.93 12.75 5.08
C ILE A 325 16.42 13.23 6.45
N ASP A 326 17.31 13.64 7.35
CA ASP A 326 16.95 14.16 8.68
C ASP A 326 16.09 15.43 8.57
N GLY A 327 14.90 15.39 9.17
CA GLY A 327 13.92 16.48 9.13
C GLY A 327 13.26 16.70 7.75
N LYS A 328 13.55 15.86 6.75
CA LYS A 328 12.97 15.93 5.41
C LYS A 328 11.67 15.13 5.33
N THR A 329 10.80 15.53 4.40
CA THR A 329 9.64 14.75 3.95
C THR A 329 10.03 14.03 2.67
N LEU A 330 10.32 12.72 2.78
CA LEU A 330 10.67 11.88 1.64
C LEU A 330 9.40 11.50 0.87
N ARG A 331 9.43 11.61 -0.47
CA ARG A 331 8.28 11.35 -1.36
C ARG A 331 8.61 10.33 -2.44
N ALA A 332 7.58 9.68 -2.99
CA ALA A 332 7.73 8.86 -4.19
C ALA A 332 8.24 9.69 -5.37
N ALA A 333 9.26 9.19 -6.06
CA ALA A 333 9.56 9.58 -7.42
C ALA A 333 8.87 8.56 -8.36
N LEU A 334 7.80 8.99 -9.00
CA LEU A 334 6.91 8.17 -9.82
C LEU A 334 7.42 8.12 -11.26
N GLY A 335 7.43 6.95 -11.86
CA GLY A 335 7.99 6.68 -13.18
C GLY A 335 7.24 7.38 -14.31
N ILE A 336 7.99 7.86 -15.30
CA ILE A 336 7.50 8.35 -16.59
C ILE A 336 8.19 7.51 -17.66
N THR A 337 7.45 6.56 -18.24
CA THR A 337 7.89 5.78 -19.40
C THR A 337 7.73 6.63 -20.66
N LEU A 338 8.84 6.94 -21.32
CA LEU A 338 8.87 7.73 -22.55
C LEU A 338 8.82 6.80 -23.78
N LEU A 339 7.87 7.04 -24.68
CA LEU A 339 7.70 6.32 -25.94
C LEU A 339 7.89 7.25 -27.14
N THR A 340 8.37 6.67 -28.24
CA THR A 340 8.41 7.29 -29.58
C THR A 340 8.91 8.74 -29.56
N GLY A 341 10.14 8.97 -29.09
CA GLY A 341 10.77 10.30 -29.14
C GLY A 341 10.15 11.39 -28.26
N ALA A 342 9.23 11.05 -27.35
CA ALA A 342 8.77 11.97 -26.31
C ALA A 342 9.91 12.33 -25.33
N THR A 343 9.91 13.57 -24.84
CA THR A 343 10.79 14.06 -23.79
C THR A 343 9.98 14.81 -22.72
N VAL A 344 10.53 14.94 -21.51
CA VAL A 344 9.89 15.66 -20.40
C VAL A 344 10.86 16.57 -19.67
N SER A 345 10.31 17.64 -19.09
CA SER A 345 11.07 18.62 -18.29
C SER A 345 10.19 19.32 -17.26
N GLY A 346 10.79 19.90 -16.23
CA GLY A 346 10.11 20.60 -15.14
C GLY A 346 11.00 20.71 -13.90
N THR A 347 10.61 21.52 -12.92
CA THR A 347 11.40 21.77 -11.70
C THR A 347 11.64 20.52 -10.86
N ASP A 348 10.65 19.62 -10.82
CA ASP A 348 10.66 18.36 -10.07
C ASP A 348 10.48 17.17 -11.04
N VAL A 349 11.17 17.22 -12.19
CA VAL A 349 11.20 16.17 -13.23
C VAL A 349 12.65 15.77 -13.48
N PHE A 350 12.94 14.47 -13.31
CA PHE A 350 14.30 13.94 -13.32
C PHE A 350 14.44 12.87 -14.40
N THR A 351 15.30 13.08 -15.39
CA THR A 351 15.61 12.08 -16.43
C THR A 351 16.55 11.00 -15.89
N GLN A 352 16.29 9.74 -16.25
CA GLN A 352 17.02 8.55 -15.80
C GLN A 352 17.24 7.61 -16.99
N GLY A 353 18.34 7.81 -17.72
CA GLY A 353 18.59 7.11 -18.99
C GLY A 353 17.51 7.44 -20.02
N ASP A 354 16.90 6.42 -20.60
CA ASP A 354 15.82 6.55 -21.59
C ASP A 354 14.44 6.87 -20.99
N GLY A 355 14.33 6.91 -19.65
CA GLY A 355 13.10 7.24 -18.93
C GLY A 355 13.21 8.53 -18.10
N ALA A 356 12.15 8.84 -17.36
CA ALA A 356 12.17 9.91 -16.36
C ALA A 356 11.33 9.54 -15.14
N CYS A 357 11.29 10.42 -14.14
CA CYS A 357 10.33 10.36 -13.03
C CYS A 357 9.97 11.78 -12.56
N ALA A 358 8.79 11.92 -11.94
CA ALA A 358 8.33 13.15 -11.32
C ALA A 358 7.62 12.89 -9.99
N ILE A 359 7.27 13.95 -9.26
CA ILE A 359 6.55 13.88 -7.99
C ILE A 359 5.07 14.16 -8.23
N SER A 360 4.17 13.45 -7.55
CA SER A 360 2.72 13.70 -7.69
C SER A 360 2.36 15.16 -7.42
N GLY A 361 1.48 15.71 -8.25
CA GLY A 361 1.05 17.11 -8.22
C GLY A 361 1.95 18.09 -8.96
N THR A 362 3.11 17.69 -9.51
CA THR A 362 3.99 18.61 -10.25
C THR A 362 3.56 18.74 -11.70
N THR A 363 3.79 19.92 -12.28
CA THR A 363 3.55 20.17 -13.71
C THR A 363 4.72 19.63 -14.53
N VAL A 364 4.46 18.60 -15.32
CA VAL A 364 5.41 18.03 -16.28
C VAL A 364 5.21 18.70 -17.63
N THR A 365 6.27 19.28 -18.19
CA THR A 365 6.28 19.85 -19.54
C THR A 365 6.71 18.81 -20.56
N LEU A 366 5.89 18.62 -21.59
CA LEU A 366 6.06 17.64 -22.66
C LEU A 366 6.84 18.25 -23.83
N GLY A 367 7.83 17.52 -24.33
CA GLY A 367 8.58 17.83 -25.55
C GLY A 367 8.67 16.60 -26.48
N HIS A 368 9.20 16.80 -27.68
CA HIS A 368 9.46 15.70 -28.61
C HIS A 368 10.76 15.94 -29.40
N GLY A 369 11.38 14.86 -29.88
CA GLY A 369 12.52 14.90 -30.80
C GLY A 369 12.12 15.21 -32.25
N SER A 370 12.97 14.81 -33.20
CA SER A 370 12.62 14.81 -34.63
C SER A 370 11.47 13.84 -34.94
N VAL A 371 10.72 14.11 -36.01
CA VAL A 371 9.70 13.19 -36.55
C VAL A 371 10.32 11.80 -36.79
N PRO A 372 9.74 10.69 -36.27
CA PRO A 372 10.28 9.36 -36.49
C PRO A 372 10.10 8.88 -37.95
N ALA A 373 10.94 7.94 -38.38
CA ALA A 373 10.76 7.29 -39.69
C ALA A 373 9.41 6.54 -39.75
N GLY A 374 8.71 6.65 -40.88
CA GLY A 374 7.35 6.15 -41.06
C GLY A 374 6.23 7.14 -40.70
N TYR A 375 6.58 8.34 -40.21
CA TYR A 375 5.66 9.40 -39.83
C TYR A 375 5.96 10.70 -40.58
N ASP A 376 4.95 11.56 -40.69
CA ASP A 376 5.00 12.86 -41.34
C ASP A 376 4.51 13.99 -40.40
N ASN A 377 4.84 15.22 -40.76
CA ASN A 377 4.33 16.43 -40.13
C ASN A 377 2.93 16.74 -40.72
N PRO A 378 1.91 17.11 -39.92
CA PRO A 378 2.00 17.69 -38.59
C PRO A 378 2.24 16.70 -37.44
N PHE A 379 2.99 17.18 -36.44
CA PHE A 379 2.85 16.71 -35.06
C PHE A 379 1.41 16.92 -34.58
N VAL A 380 0.83 15.88 -33.95
CA VAL A 380 -0.59 15.80 -33.59
C VAL A 380 -0.84 16.11 -32.12
N GLY A 381 0.11 15.79 -31.23
CA GLY A 381 -0.03 15.99 -29.79
C GLY A 381 0.63 14.88 -28.97
N TYR A 382 0.20 14.73 -27.72
CA TYR A 382 0.70 13.68 -26.81
C TYR A 382 -0.44 12.83 -26.29
N SER A 383 -0.20 11.51 -26.21
CA SER A 383 -0.98 10.62 -25.36
C SER A 383 -0.23 10.46 -24.03
N VAL A 384 -0.90 10.72 -22.91
CA VAL A 384 -0.37 10.44 -21.56
C VAL A 384 -1.35 9.52 -20.87
N LYS A 385 -0.87 8.40 -20.33
CA LYS A 385 -1.71 7.37 -19.70
C LYS A 385 -1.22 6.98 -18.31
N ASP A 386 -2.17 6.66 -17.44
CA ASP A 386 -1.90 6.13 -16.09
C ASP A 386 -1.47 4.65 -16.13
N ALA A 387 -1.07 4.11 -14.97
CA ALA A 387 -0.69 2.70 -14.84
C ALA A 387 -1.83 1.69 -15.09
N ASN A 388 -3.07 2.15 -15.24
CA ASN A 388 -4.26 1.37 -15.57
C ASN A 388 -4.73 1.60 -17.03
N ASN A 389 -3.91 2.26 -17.86
CA ASN A 389 -4.18 2.62 -19.26
C ASN A 389 -5.28 3.71 -19.48
N ASN A 390 -5.74 4.38 -18.41
CA ASN A 390 -6.64 5.54 -18.50
C ASN A 390 -5.90 6.77 -19.06
N ASP A 391 -6.59 7.62 -19.81
CA ASP A 391 -6.02 8.86 -20.34
C ASP A 391 -5.92 9.97 -19.28
N ILE A 392 -4.76 10.65 -19.27
CA ILE A 392 -4.47 11.80 -18.42
C ILE A 392 -4.57 13.07 -19.27
N ALA A 393 -5.29 14.07 -18.77
CA ALA A 393 -5.55 15.31 -19.50
C ALA A 393 -4.26 16.11 -19.76
N VAL A 394 -3.90 16.26 -21.04
CA VAL A 394 -2.84 17.16 -21.49
C VAL A 394 -3.43 18.56 -21.73
N THR A 395 -2.79 19.58 -21.13
CA THR A 395 -3.11 21.00 -21.34
C THR A 395 -2.16 21.59 -22.37
N GLN A 396 -2.70 22.30 -23.36
CA GLN A 396 -1.91 23.06 -24.34
C GLN A 396 -2.02 24.57 -24.07
N SER A 397 -0.91 25.28 -24.15
CA SER A 397 -0.85 26.74 -24.13
C SER A 397 0.17 27.21 -25.17
N GLY A 398 -0.32 27.64 -26.34
CA GLY A 398 0.53 27.96 -27.49
C GLY A 398 1.26 26.71 -28.01
N SER A 399 2.59 26.77 -28.05
CA SER A 399 3.45 25.62 -28.40
C SER A 399 3.79 24.71 -27.22
N THR A 400 3.45 25.08 -25.98
CA THR A 400 3.78 24.30 -24.78
C THR A 400 2.64 23.34 -24.44
N TYR A 401 2.99 22.09 -24.15
CA TYR A 401 2.07 21.06 -23.66
C TYR A 401 2.51 20.61 -22.26
N THR A 402 1.56 20.42 -21.36
CA THR A 402 1.83 19.98 -19.97
C THR A 402 0.80 18.97 -19.48
N PHE A 403 1.15 18.20 -18.45
CA PHE A 403 0.19 17.49 -17.61
C PHE A 403 0.58 17.63 -16.14
N VAL A 404 -0.33 17.31 -15.22
CA VAL A 404 -0.05 17.23 -13.79
C VAL A 404 0.20 15.77 -13.44
N MET A 405 1.35 15.48 -12.81
CA MET A 405 1.72 14.11 -12.45
C MET A 405 0.71 13.52 -11.43
N PRO A 406 0.10 12.34 -11.70
CA PRO A 406 -0.85 11.71 -10.79
C PRO A 406 -0.14 10.96 -9.64
N ASP A 407 -0.90 10.24 -8.82
CA ASP A 407 -0.40 9.45 -7.68
C ASP A 407 0.26 8.10 -8.06
N ASN A 408 0.52 7.86 -9.34
CA ASN A 408 1.09 6.62 -9.88
C ASN A 408 2.01 6.89 -11.08
N ASP A 409 2.75 5.86 -11.50
CA ASP A 409 3.59 5.89 -12.70
C ASP A 409 2.74 6.13 -13.98
N VAL A 410 3.33 6.73 -15.02
CA VAL A 410 2.65 7.10 -16.28
C VAL A 410 3.45 6.72 -17.51
N THR A 411 2.77 6.58 -18.65
CA THR A 411 3.37 6.42 -19.98
C THR A 411 3.06 7.62 -20.86
N VAL A 412 4.05 8.12 -21.62
CA VAL A 412 3.94 9.26 -22.53
C VAL A 412 4.35 8.85 -23.95
N LYS A 413 3.46 9.00 -24.94
CA LYS A 413 3.77 8.85 -26.37
C LYS A 413 3.56 10.18 -27.09
N ALA A 414 4.56 10.63 -27.85
CA ALA A 414 4.42 11.72 -28.80
C ALA A 414 3.78 11.19 -30.10
N MET A 415 2.86 11.96 -30.68
CA MET A 415 2.01 11.53 -31.81
C MET A 415 2.26 12.38 -33.05
N TRP A 416 2.46 11.73 -34.19
CA TRP A 416 2.59 12.34 -35.52
C TRP A 416 1.61 11.69 -36.50
N THR A 417 1.49 12.27 -37.69
CA THR A 417 0.69 11.69 -38.77
C THR A 417 1.42 10.46 -39.34
N LEU A 418 0.73 9.33 -39.57
CA LEU A 418 1.34 8.15 -40.18
C LEU A 418 1.51 8.32 -41.70
N ILE A 419 2.65 7.92 -42.27
CA ILE A 419 2.81 7.85 -43.72
C ILE A 419 2.08 6.60 -44.24
N ALA A 420 1.17 6.82 -45.18
CA ALA A 420 0.54 5.75 -45.95
C ALA A 420 1.41 5.35 -47.15
N TYR A 421 1.81 4.08 -47.20
CA TYR A 421 2.55 3.47 -48.29
C TYR A 421 1.63 2.61 -49.15
N ASN A 422 1.71 2.76 -50.46
CA ASN A 422 0.91 1.98 -51.40
C ASN A 422 1.55 0.61 -51.67
N ILE A 423 0.71 -0.41 -51.85
CA ILE A 423 1.09 -1.72 -52.36
C ILE A 423 0.42 -1.91 -53.72
N THR A 424 1.23 -2.17 -54.74
CA THR A 424 0.78 -2.35 -56.12
C THR A 424 0.93 -3.81 -56.56
N TYR A 425 -0.10 -4.35 -57.20
CA TYR A 425 -0.13 -5.74 -57.69
C TYR A 425 -0.30 -5.76 -59.21
N SER A 426 0.54 -6.52 -59.91
CA SER A 426 0.54 -6.68 -61.37
C SER A 426 0.49 -8.16 -61.77
N GLY A 427 0.01 -8.49 -62.98
CA GLY A 427 -0.10 -9.89 -63.43
C GLY A 427 -1.32 -10.62 -62.85
N VAL A 428 -2.14 -9.90 -62.08
CA VAL A 428 -3.33 -10.37 -61.35
C VAL A 428 -4.63 -10.16 -62.14
N GLU A 429 -4.52 -9.80 -63.42
CA GLU A 429 -5.65 -9.51 -64.29
C GLU A 429 -6.45 -10.80 -64.54
N ASN A 430 -7.77 -10.72 -64.35
CA ASN A 430 -8.70 -11.85 -64.36
C ASN A 430 -8.38 -12.96 -63.33
N ALA A 431 -7.65 -12.65 -62.25
CA ALA A 431 -7.43 -13.56 -61.14
C ALA A 431 -8.39 -13.30 -59.96
N THR A 432 -8.66 -14.35 -59.18
CA THR A 432 -9.44 -14.32 -57.95
C THR A 432 -8.57 -14.57 -56.72
N PHE A 433 -8.93 -13.96 -55.59
CA PHE A 433 -8.28 -14.14 -54.29
C PHE A 433 -9.28 -14.66 -53.25
N ALA A 434 -8.83 -15.46 -52.28
CA ALA A 434 -9.68 -15.91 -51.17
C ALA A 434 -10.09 -14.75 -50.23
N THR A 435 -9.15 -13.83 -50.00
CA THR A 435 -9.35 -12.53 -49.37
C THR A 435 -8.55 -11.51 -50.18
N ALA A 436 -9.10 -10.30 -50.40
CA ALA A 436 -8.37 -9.27 -51.14
C ALA A 436 -7.12 -8.81 -50.37
N ASN A 437 -5.99 -8.70 -51.07
CA ASN A 437 -4.77 -8.13 -50.50
C ASN A 437 -4.93 -6.60 -50.29
N PRO A 438 -4.40 -6.03 -49.20
CA PRO A 438 -4.49 -4.59 -48.93
C PRO A 438 -3.65 -3.79 -49.93
N THR A 439 -4.17 -2.64 -50.38
CA THR A 439 -3.46 -1.74 -51.32
C THR A 439 -2.71 -0.61 -50.62
N ILE A 440 -2.86 -0.45 -49.31
CA ILE A 440 -2.21 0.57 -48.47
C ILE A 440 -1.78 -0.09 -47.16
N TYR A 441 -0.61 0.30 -46.65
CA TYR A 441 -0.12 -0.04 -45.31
C TYR A 441 0.67 1.13 -44.70
N ASN A 442 1.07 1.03 -43.44
CA ASN A 442 1.93 2.01 -42.76
C ASN A 442 2.89 1.29 -41.77
N VAL A 443 3.75 2.06 -41.09
CA VAL A 443 4.77 1.51 -40.17
C VAL A 443 4.19 0.85 -38.90
N GLU A 444 2.96 1.19 -38.49
CA GLU A 444 2.25 0.56 -37.35
C GLU A 444 1.27 -0.56 -37.79
N SER A 445 1.31 -1.01 -39.05
CA SER A 445 0.44 -2.09 -39.56
C SER A 445 0.97 -3.48 -39.18
N ASP A 446 0.09 -4.39 -38.76
CA ASP A 446 0.39 -5.81 -38.52
C ASP A 446 0.99 -6.52 -39.76
N ASP A 447 1.63 -7.67 -39.54
CA ASP A 447 2.25 -8.51 -40.59
C ASP A 447 1.27 -8.90 -41.73
N ILE A 448 1.45 -8.31 -42.91
CA ILE A 448 0.61 -8.58 -44.09
C ILE A 448 1.20 -9.75 -44.87
N THR A 449 0.63 -10.95 -44.69
CA THR A 449 0.89 -12.09 -45.58
C THR A 449 0.07 -11.97 -46.86
N LEU A 450 0.71 -12.01 -48.03
CA LEU A 450 0.02 -11.92 -49.31
C LEU A 450 -0.77 -13.20 -49.62
N VAL A 451 -2.07 -13.04 -49.88
CA VAL A 451 -2.94 -14.09 -50.43
C VAL A 451 -2.56 -14.31 -51.89
N ASN A 452 -2.32 -15.57 -52.25
CA ASN A 452 -1.95 -15.94 -53.62
C ASN A 452 -3.16 -15.86 -54.58
N PRO A 453 -2.97 -15.36 -55.80
CA PRO A 453 -4.02 -15.32 -56.81
C PRO A 453 -4.30 -16.72 -57.39
N THR A 454 -5.52 -16.89 -57.87
CA THR A 454 -5.96 -18.04 -58.66
C THR A 454 -6.50 -17.56 -60.01
N ARG A 455 -6.08 -18.16 -61.13
CA ARG A 455 -6.58 -17.80 -62.47
C ARG A 455 -6.79 -19.06 -63.29
N GLU A 456 -7.96 -19.18 -63.91
CA GLU A 456 -8.32 -20.36 -64.70
C GLU A 456 -7.32 -20.58 -65.86
N GLY A 457 -6.88 -21.82 -66.02
CA GLY A 457 -5.88 -22.20 -67.04
C GLY A 457 -4.41 -21.91 -66.68
N PHE A 458 -4.11 -21.33 -65.51
CA PHE A 458 -2.76 -21.03 -65.07
C PHE A 458 -2.41 -21.69 -63.73
N TYR A 459 -1.13 -21.99 -63.52
CA TYR A 459 -0.57 -22.32 -62.22
C TYR A 459 0.24 -21.13 -61.72
N PHE A 460 0.01 -20.72 -60.48
CA PHE A 460 0.78 -19.65 -59.83
C PHE A 460 2.16 -20.17 -59.43
N VAL A 461 3.21 -19.60 -60.03
CA VAL A 461 4.62 -19.93 -59.74
C VAL A 461 5.09 -19.15 -58.52
N GLY A 462 4.63 -17.92 -58.34
CA GLY A 462 4.92 -17.11 -57.16
C GLY A 462 4.79 -15.61 -57.39
N TRP A 463 4.97 -14.85 -56.32
CA TRP A 463 5.17 -13.40 -56.36
C TRP A 463 6.64 -13.07 -56.62
N THR A 464 6.86 -12.06 -57.45
CA THR A 464 8.16 -11.40 -57.66
C THR A 464 8.03 -9.92 -57.28
N GLY A 465 9.11 -9.24 -56.88
CA GLY A 465 9.07 -7.80 -56.56
C GLY A 465 9.76 -7.40 -55.26
N ALA A 466 9.18 -6.45 -54.54
CA ALA A 466 9.80 -5.79 -53.39
C ALA A 466 10.20 -6.78 -52.27
N ASP A 467 11.50 -6.77 -51.91
CA ASP A 467 12.17 -7.68 -50.97
C ASP A 467 12.17 -9.18 -51.35
N ILE A 468 11.81 -9.53 -52.59
CA ILE A 468 11.81 -10.92 -53.07
C ILE A 468 13.02 -11.17 -53.99
N SER A 469 13.86 -12.14 -53.62
CA SER A 469 14.91 -12.67 -54.50
C SER A 469 14.37 -13.84 -55.32
N GLY A 470 14.10 -13.61 -56.61
CA GLY A 470 13.46 -14.60 -57.48
C GLY A 470 11.94 -14.54 -57.40
N SER A 471 11.28 -15.69 -57.21
CA SER A 471 9.83 -15.80 -57.05
C SER A 471 9.49 -16.63 -55.80
N SER A 472 8.44 -16.26 -55.06
CA SER A 472 8.01 -16.95 -53.84
C SER A 472 6.48 -17.07 -53.76
N THR A 473 5.99 -18.26 -53.39
CA THR A 473 4.57 -18.50 -53.08
C THR A 473 4.19 -18.13 -51.64
N HIS A 474 5.12 -17.61 -50.86
CA HIS A 474 4.87 -17.10 -49.51
C HIS A 474 5.63 -15.79 -49.31
N VAL A 475 4.89 -14.70 -49.09
CA VAL A 475 5.43 -13.34 -48.94
C VAL A 475 4.70 -12.68 -47.78
N THR A 476 5.47 -12.14 -46.84
CA THR A 476 4.97 -11.35 -45.73
C THR A 476 5.65 -9.99 -45.75
N ILE A 477 4.88 -8.92 -45.57
CA ILE A 477 5.36 -7.58 -45.28
C ILE A 477 5.35 -7.45 -43.75
N PRO A 478 6.50 -7.48 -43.05
CA PRO A 478 6.51 -7.43 -41.60
C PRO A 478 6.12 -6.06 -41.06
N THR A 479 5.55 -6.07 -39.86
CA THR A 479 5.30 -4.90 -39.01
C THR A 479 6.55 -4.01 -38.94
N GLY A 480 6.39 -2.69 -39.04
CA GLY A 480 7.52 -1.75 -39.12
C GLY A 480 8.12 -1.56 -40.53
N SER A 481 7.59 -2.24 -41.56
CA SER A 481 7.97 -1.98 -42.95
C SER A 481 7.68 -0.53 -43.37
N MET A 482 8.47 -0.01 -44.31
CA MET A 482 8.32 1.34 -44.86
C MET A 482 8.55 1.37 -46.38
N GLY A 483 7.92 2.33 -47.05
CA GLY A 483 8.08 2.57 -48.49
C GLY A 483 7.01 1.88 -49.35
N ASN A 484 6.75 2.44 -50.53
CA ASN A 484 5.81 1.85 -51.49
C ASN A 484 6.34 0.48 -51.97
N ARG A 485 5.46 -0.52 -52.03
CA ARG A 485 5.78 -1.89 -52.44
C ARG A 485 5.13 -2.23 -53.78
N SER A 486 5.78 -3.10 -54.54
CA SER A 486 5.24 -3.59 -55.82
C SER A 486 5.52 -5.07 -55.97
N TYR A 487 4.49 -5.81 -56.38
CA TYR A 487 4.49 -7.26 -56.51
C TYR A 487 3.87 -7.67 -57.85
N THR A 488 4.52 -8.57 -58.57
CA THR A 488 4.01 -9.16 -59.82
C THR A 488 3.78 -10.66 -59.62
N ALA A 489 2.55 -11.10 -59.90
CA ALA A 489 2.21 -12.52 -59.94
C ALA A 489 2.79 -13.17 -61.20
N THR A 490 3.43 -14.33 -61.03
CA THR A 490 4.06 -15.14 -62.09
C THR A 490 3.51 -16.56 -62.10
#